data_AF-A0A373GC95-F1
#
_entry.id   AF-A0A373GC95-F1
#
_cell.length_a   1.000
_cell.length_b   1.000
_cell.length_c   1.000
_cell.angle_alpha   90.00
_cell.angle_beta   90.00
_cell.angle_gamma   90.00
#
_symmetry.space_group_name_H-M   'P 1'
#
loop_
_entity.id
_entity.type
_entity.pdbx_description
1 polymer ?
#
loop_
_entity_poly.entity_id
_entity_poly.type
_entity_poly.pdbx_seq_one_letter_code
_entity_poly.pdbx_strand_id
1 'polypeptide(L)'
;MRKIIISFCILFAALSLQAQSVNGIRIDGGNTPILVYLGGSQICLPTTTCFIANLNPGHYTVEVFATRFTRAGERVWKGEKLYKDFVYFDGRGVTEIWVDGRDNMRPERLGRPEQGEHRPGYGYNRVMNDQLFQTFYKEMKNEPFKDDRMKLLNAALAGSDFTSAQCLQLTKLYTFDDDRMEIMKIMYPRIVDKEAFFTVINTLTFSSSKEKMKDFIIGYGKR
;
A
#
# COMPACT_ATOMS: atom_id res chain seq x y z
N MET A 1 26.94 -4.11 -73.09
CA MET A 1 26.18 -2.96 -72.53
C MET A 1 25.01 -3.53 -71.74
N ARG A 2 25.12 -3.60 -70.40
CA ARG A 2 24.35 -2.76 -69.44
C ARG A 2 22.84 -2.93 -69.67
N LYS A 3 22.04 -3.50 -68.77
CA LYS A 3 21.66 -2.97 -67.44
C LYS A 3 21.18 -4.16 -66.59
N ILE A 4 21.93 -4.56 -65.57
CA ILE A 4 21.77 -4.16 -64.16
C ILE A 4 20.50 -4.76 -63.54
N ILE A 5 20.72 -5.87 -62.84
CA ILE A 5 19.88 -6.50 -61.84
C ILE A 5 19.81 -5.52 -60.65
N ILE A 6 18.73 -4.74 -60.54
CA ILE A 6 18.32 -4.01 -59.34
C ILE A 6 16.81 -4.20 -59.29
N SER A 7 16.28 -5.05 -58.43
CA SER A 7 15.91 -4.59 -57.09
C SER A 7 15.80 -5.80 -56.17
N PHE A 8 16.97 -6.23 -55.69
CA PHE A 8 17.08 -7.12 -54.54
C PHE A 8 16.52 -6.38 -53.31
N CYS A 9 15.74 -7.10 -52.50
CA CYS A 9 15.28 -6.65 -51.19
C CYS A 9 14.33 -5.44 -51.19
N ILE A 10 13.05 -5.70 -51.52
CA ILE A 10 12.01 -5.36 -50.52
C ILE A 10 12.29 -6.29 -49.34
N LEU A 11 13.35 -5.98 -48.60
CA LEU A 11 13.40 -6.25 -47.18
C LEU A 11 12.13 -5.55 -46.71
N PHE A 12 11.08 -6.33 -46.53
CA PHE A 12 10.36 -6.33 -45.27
C PHE A 12 11.43 -6.44 -44.16
N ALA A 13 12.22 -5.37 -43.96
CA ALA A 13 12.60 -4.95 -42.65
C ALA A 13 11.22 -4.69 -42.06
N ALA A 14 10.66 -5.75 -41.47
CA ALA A 14 9.75 -5.60 -40.37
C ALA A 14 10.47 -4.56 -39.51
N LEU A 15 10.03 -3.31 -39.61
CA LEU A 15 10.24 -2.32 -38.61
C LEU A 15 9.51 -2.95 -37.42
N SER A 16 10.22 -3.85 -36.73
CA SER A 16 10.07 -3.99 -35.31
C SER A 16 10.39 -2.58 -34.81
N LEU A 17 9.37 -1.73 -34.76
CA LEU A 17 9.30 -0.73 -33.71
C LEU A 17 9.33 -1.57 -32.43
N GLN A 18 10.52 -1.96 -32.02
CA GLN A 18 10.77 -2.25 -30.63
C GLN A 18 10.39 -0.93 -29.95
N ALA A 19 9.24 -0.93 -29.29
CA ALA A 19 8.83 0.18 -28.45
C ALA A 19 10.03 0.48 -27.54
N GLN A 20 10.63 1.66 -27.71
CA GLN A 20 11.70 2.09 -26.82
C GLN A 20 11.16 1.99 -25.41
N SER A 21 11.92 1.34 -24.51
CA SER A 21 11.56 1.26 -23.11
C SER A 21 11.44 2.69 -22.59
N VAL A 22 10.22 3.10 -22.26
CA VAL A 22 9.97 4.44 -21.75
C VAL A 22 10.25 4.43 -20.26
N ASN A 23 11.07 5.37 -19.81
CA ASN A 23 11.35 5.54 -18.40
C ASN A 23 10.42 6.60 -17.81
N GLY A 24 9.86 6.35 -16.64
CA GLY A 24 8.97 7.31 -16.00
C GLY A 24 8.15 6.73 -14.85
N ILE A 25 7.19 7.52 -14.39
CA ILE A 25 6.23 7.11 -13.36
C ILE A 25 4.87 6.92 -14.03
N ARG A 26 4.28 5.73 -13.92
CA ARG A 26 2.92 5.45 -14.34
C ARG A 26 2.01 5.45 -13.13
N ILE A 27 0.90 6.16 -13.23
CA ILE A 27 -0.17 6.22 -12.25
C ILE A 27 -1.43 5.64 -12.89
N ASP A 28 -2.02 4.64 -12.27
CA ASP A 28 -3.22 3.96 -12.76
C ASP A 28 -4.33 4.06 -11.71
N GLY A 29 -5.37 4.82 -12.06
CA GLY A 29 -6.58 5.02 -11.27
C GLY A 29 -7.66 3.98 -11.55
N GLY A 30 -7.37 2.91 -12.28
CA GLY A 30 -8.32 1.86 -12.63
C GLY A 30 -9.56 2.42 -13.31
N ASN A 31 -10.71 2.30 -12.64
CA ASN A 31 -11.99 2.85 -13.14
C ASN A 31 -12.31 4.26 -12.61
N THR A 32 -11.53 4.76 -11.66
CA THR A 32 -11.70 6.08 -11.07
C THR A 32 -10.96 7.13 -11.91
N PRO A 33 -11.64 8.18 -12.42
CA PRO A 33 -10.94 9.28 -13.05
C PRO A 33 -10.06 10.01 -12.02
N ILE A 34 -8.81 10.25 -12.38
CA ILE A 34 -7.77 10.84 -11.56
C ILE A 34 -7.20 12.14 -12.15
N LEU A 35 -6.71 12.98 -11.22
CA LEU A 35 -5.93 14.18 -11.44
C LEU A 35 -4.58 14.04 -10.76
N VAL A 36 -3.50 14.05 -11.54
CA VAL A 36 -2.14 13.85 -11.03
C VAL A 36 -1.39 15.17 -10.93
N TYR A 37 -0.72 15.36 -9.79
CA TYR A 37 0.17 16.48 -9.51
C TYR A 37 1.57 15.95 -9.18
N LEU A 38 2.59 16.60 -9.73
CA LEU A 38 4.01 16.35 -9.42
C LEU A 38 4.60 17.64 -8.86
N GLY A 39 5.10 17.62 -7.61
CA GLY A 39 5.65 18.81 -6.96
C GLY A 39 4.66 19.97 -6.82
N GLY A 40 3.35 19.67 -6.81
CA GLY A 40 2.28 20.68 -6.76
C GLY A 40 1.80 21.20 -8.12
N SER A 41 2.41 20.78 -9.23
CA SER A 41 1.96 21.13 -10.59
C SER A 41 1.09 20.02 -11.20
N GLN A 42 -0.07 20.37 -11.77
CA GLN A 42 -0.95 19.42 -12.45
C GLN A 42 -0.27 18.90 -13.73
N ILE A 43 -0.17 17.58 -13.87
CA ILE A 43 0.52 16.92 -14.99
C ILE A 43 -0.44 16.45 -16.08
N CYS A 44 -1.68 16.12 -15.71
CA CYS A 44 -2.66 15.62 -16.65
C CYS A 44 -4.04 16.27 -16.46
N LEU A 45 -4.84 16.26 -17.52
CA LEU A 45 -6.28 16.44 -17.42
C LEU A 45 -6.93 15.20 -16.76
N PRO A 46 -8.20 15.28 -16.34
CA PRO A 46 -8.94 14.11 -15.86
C PRO A 46 -8.79 12.90 -16.78
N THR A 47 -8.21 11.83 -16.26
CA THR A 47 -7.86 10.59 -17.00
C THR A 47 -7.97 9.41 -16.05
N THR A 48 -8.07 8.17 -16.53
CA THR A 48 -7.94 6.99 -15.66
C THR A 48 -6.49 6.55 -15.47
N THR A 49 -5.58 6.95 -16.37
CA THR A 49 -4.15 6.64 -16.28
C THR A 49 -3.30 7.84 -16.69
N CYS A 50 -2.16 8.02 -16.02
CA CYS A 50 -1.21 9.10 -16.29
C CYS A 50 0.20 8.54 -16.33
N PHE A 51 0.95 8.86 -17.39
CA PHE A 51 2.36 8.52 -17.50
C PHE A 51 3.21 9.79 -17.50
N ILE A 52 4.15 9.87 -16.57
CA ILE A 52 5.07 10.99 -16.42
C ILE A 52 6.43 10.55 -16.96
N ALA A 53 6.73 10.96 -18.19
CA ALA A 53 7.98 10.66 -18.88
C ALA A 53 9.07 11.71 -18.59
N ASN A 54 10.30 11.42 -19.03
CA ASN A 54 11.41 12.37 -19.07
C ASN A 54 11.76 12.98 -17.70
N LEU A 55 11.62 12.16 -16.65
CA LEU A 55 12.05 12.51 -15.30
C LEU A 55 13.54 12.25 -15.14
N ASN A 56 14.21 13.11 -14.36
CA ASN A 56 15.57 12.82 -13.91
C ASN A 56 15.50 11.88 -12.70
N PRO A 57 16.57 11.13 -12.40
CA PRO A 57 16.65 10.41 -11.13
C PRO A 57 16.47 11.38 -9.97
N GLY A 58 15.59 11.05 -9.02
CA GLY A 58 15.29 11.92 -7.91
C GLY A 58 13.98 11.59 -7.22
N HIS A 59 13.70 12.33 -6.15
CA HIS A 59 12.46 12.20 -5.41
C HIS A 59 11.44 13.24 -5.86
N TYR A 60 10.20 12.77 -6.05
CA TYR A 60 9.10 13.59 -6.48
C TYR A 60 7.91 13.44 -5.54
N THR A 61 7.33 14.55 -5.12
CA THR A 61 6.02 14.50 -4.44
C THR A 61 4.95 14.25 -5.50
N VAL A 62 4.31 13.09 -5.43
CA VAL A 62 3.19 12.72 -6.32
C VAL A 62 1.91 12.83 -5.50
N GLU A 63 0.95 13.62 -5.96
CA GLU A 63 -0.39 13.69 -5.39
C GLU A 63 -1.42 13.33 -6.45
N VAL A 64 -2.38 12.48 -6.09
CA VAL A 64 -3.46 12.04 -6.99
C VAL A 64 -4.79 12.32 -6.31
N PHE A 65 -5.70 12.94 -7.06
CA PHE A 65 -7.04 13.28 -6.60
C PHE A 65 -8.08 12.60 -7.47
N ALA A 66 -9.18 12.18 -6.87
CA ALA A 66 -10.37 11.79 -7.62
C ALA A 66 -10.89 12.98 -8.40
N THR A 67 -11.40 12.73 -9.60
CA THR A 67 -12.05 13.73 -10.42
C THR A 67 -13.23 13.12 -11.16
N ARG A 68 -13.97 13.97 -11.86
CA ARG A 68 -14.94 13.58 -12.87
C ARG A 68 -14.43 13.97 -14.25
N PHE A 69 -14.93 13.32 -15.29
CA PHE A 69 -14.70 13.80 -16.65
C PHE A 69 -15.44 15.14 -16.84
N THR A 70 -14.69 16.16 -17.24
CA THR A 70 -15.20 17.50 -17.49
C THR A 70 -15.36 17.73 -18.99
N ARG A 71 -16.37 18.51 -19.39
CA ARG A 71 -16.54 18.90 -20.80
C ARG A 71 -15.49 19.96 -21.19
N ALA A 72 -15.23 20.10 -22.48
CA ALA A 72 -14.33 21.14 -22.99
C ALA A 72 -14.81 22.53 -22.53
N GLY A 73 -13.95 23.28 -21.82
CA GLY A 73 -14.24 24.61 -21.27
C GLY A 73 -14.74 24.63 -19.82
N GLU A 74 -15.02 23.48 -19.21
CA GLU A 74 -15.42 23.40 -17.79
C GLU A 74 -14.20 23.43 -16.86
N ARG A 75 -14.33 24.08 -15.70
CA ARG A 75 -13.27 24.07 -14.68
C ARG A 75 -13.10 22.65 -14.16
N VAL A 76 -11.86 22.19 -14.13
CA VAL A 76 -11.48 20.88 -13.60
C VAL A 76 -11.90 20.78 -12.13
N TRP A 77 -12.75 19.80 -11.81
CA TRP A 77 -13.20 19.55 -10.45
C TRP A 77 -12.17 18.66 -9.73
N LYS A 78 -11.67 19.13 -8.59
CA LYS A 78 -10.70 18.41 -7.77
C LYS A 78 -11.42 17.81 -6.55
N GLY A 79 -11.50 16.49 -6.51
CA GLY A 79 -12.17 15.75 -5.45
C GLY A 79 -11.26 15.36 -4.29
N GLU A 80 -11.60 14.24 -3.66
CA GLU A 80 -10.82 13.65 -2.57
C GLU A 80 -9.40 13.30 -3.02
N LYS A 81 -8.47 13.31 -2.07
CA LYS A 81 -7.09 12.90 -2.32
C LYS A 81 -7.00 11.39 -2.20
N LEU A 82 -6.63 10.72 -3.29
CA LEU A 82 -6.52 9.26 -3.36
C LEU A 82 -5.10 8.78 -3.05
N TYR A 83 -4.08 9.58 -3.37
CA TYR A 83 -2.68 9.22 -3.14
C TYR A 83 -1.84 10.45 -2.83
N LYS A 84 -0.88 10.31 -1.91
CA LYS A 84 0.20 11.27 -1.69
C LYS A 84 1.42 10.56 -1.14
N ASP A 85 2.53 10.67 -1.85
CA ASP A 85 3.79 10.10 -1.39
C ASP A 85 5.01 10.84 -1.98
N PHE A 86 6.18 10.56 -1.43
CA PHE A 86 7.48 11.01 -1.91
C PHE A 86 8.16 9.88 -2.67
N VAL A 87 7.91 9.82 -3.98
CA VAL A 87 8.30 8.72 -4.85
C VAL A 87 9.71 8.95 -5.36
N TYR A 88 10.62 8.01 -5.08
CA TYR A 88 11.93 7.98 -5.72
C TYR A 88 11.84 7.32 -7.10
N PHE A 89 12.31 8.03 -8.12
CA PHE A 89 12.50 7.51 -9.46
C PHE A 89 14.01 7.40 -9.73
N ASP A 90 14.49 6.22 -10.13
CA ASP A 90 15.93 5.97 -10.32
C ASP A 90 16.45 6.30 -11.73
N GLY A 91 15.58 6.83 -12.60
CA GLY A 91 15.89 7.10 -14.00
C GLY A 91 15.71 5.90 -14.94
N ARG A 92 15.32 4.72 -14.44
CA ARG A 92 15.25 3.49 -15.23
C ARG A 92 13.90 2.80 -15.10
N GLY A 93 13.38 2.36 -16.23
CA GLY A 93 12.13 1.62 -16.30
C GLY A 93 10.93 2.45 -15.84
N VAL A 94 9.85 1.75 -15.50
CA VAL A 94 8.59 2.36 -15.09
C VAL A 94 8.35 2.10 -13.61
N THR A 95 8.16 3.17 -12.84
CA THR A 95 7.63 3.11 -11.47
C THR A 95 6.11 3.15 -11.54
N GLU A 96 5.45 2.07 -11.12
CA GLU A 96 3.99 1.94 -11.16
C GLU A 96 3.35 2.35 -9.82
N ILE A 97 2.31 3.18 -9.89
CA ILE A 97 1.49 3.64 -8.76
C ILE A 97 0.03 3.28 -9.07
N TRP A 98 -0.52 2.33 -8.33
CA TRP A 98 -1.91 1.92 -8.45
C TRP A 98 -2.74 2.65 -7.38
N VAL A 99 -3.76 3.37 -7.82
CA VAL A 99 -4.57 4.27 -6.98
C VAL A 99 -5.97 3.71 -6.73
N ASP A 100 -6.49 2.91 -7.66
CA ASP A 100 -7.72 2.13 -7.47
C ASP A 100 -7.36 0.80 -6.81
N GLY A 101 -8.08 0.46 -5.74
CA GLY A 101 -7.82 -0.63 -4.78
C GLY A 101 -7.89 -2.06 -5.35
N ARG A 102 -7.38 -2.28 -6.57
CA ARG A 102 -6.96 -3.59 -7.06
C ARG A 102 -5.57 -3.92 -6.50
N ASP A 103 -5.53 -4.10 -5.19
CA ASP A 103 -4.57 -5.03 -4.59
C ASP A 103 -4.86 -6.41 -5.21
N ASN A 104 -4.04 -6.84 -6.18
CA ASN A 104 -3.73 -8.25 -6.48
C ASN A 104 -2.89 -8.47 -7.77
N MET A 105 -1.93 -7.60 -8.08
CA MET A 105 -0.84 -7.97 -9.02
C MET A 105 0.45 -7.22 -8.65
N ARG A 106 1.11 -7.66 -7.57
CA ARG A 106 2.56 -7.47 -7.46
C ARG A 106 3.22 -8.54 -8.34
N PRO A 107 4.06 -8.20 -9.33
CA PRO A 107 5.02 -9.15 -9.84
C PRO A 107 5.99 -9.48 -8.70
N GLU A 108 6.09 -10.76 -8.34
CA GLU A 108 7.14 -11.26 -7.45
C GLU A 108 8.50 -10.85 -8.02
N ARG A 109 9.18 -9.88 -7.37
CA ARG A 109 10.60 -9.65 -7.61
C ARG A 109 11.41 -10.65 -6.80
N LEU A 110 11.92 -11.67 -7.49
CA LEU A 110 12.98 -12.56 -7.05
C LEU A 110 14.27 -11.76 -6.75
N GLY A 111 14.80 -11.89 -5.52
CA GLY A 111 16.24 -11.74 -5.20
C GLY A 111 16.71 -10.52 -4.38
N ARG A 112 16.70 -10.63 -3.03
CA ARG A 112 17.80 -10.48 -2.01
C ARG A 112 18.89 -9.36 -2.16
N PRO A 113 19.59 -8.86 -1.10
CA PRO A 113 19.52 -9.06 0.38
C PRO A 113 19.20 -7.80 1.21
N GLU A 114 18.86 -8.02 2.47
CA GLU A 114 18.72 -7.03 3.54
C GLU A 114 20.00 -6.22 3.80
N GLN A 115 19.87 -4.91 3.91
CA GLN A 115 20.63 -4.06 4.84
C GLN A 115 19.72 -2.92 5.28
N GLY A 116 19.48 -2.85 6.58
CA GLY A 116 18.50 -1.96 7.18
C GLY A 116 18.90 -0.50 7.13
N GLU A 117 17.89 0.35 7.06
CA GLU A 117 17.86 1.59 7.82
C GLU A 117 16.41 2.00 8.06
N HIS A 118 16.11 2.13 9.35
CA HIS A 118 14.82 2.46 9.93
C HIS A 118 14.42 3.90 9.56
N ARG A 119 13.31 4.10 8.82
CA ARG A 119 12.30 5.13 9.15
C ARG A 119 10.90 4.68 8.72
N PRO A 120 9.87 4.85 9.58
CA PRO A 120 8.55 4.27 9.38
C PRO A 120 7.68 5.22 8.54
N GLY A 121 7.51 4.91 7.27
CA GLY A 121 6.47 5.50 6.44
C GLY A 121 5.14 4.83 6.76
N TYR A 122 4.26 5.56 7.45
CA TYR A 122 2.94 5.16 7.90
C TYR A 122 2.20 4.20 6.96
N GLY A 123 2.07 2.95 7.40
CA GLY A 123 1.38 1.84 6.74
C GLY A 123 -0.15 1.96 6.71
N TYR A 124 -0.72 3.17 6.60
CA TYR A 124 -2.18 3.34 6.59
C TYR A 124 -2.86 2.73 5.35
N ASN A 125 -2.13 2.52 4.24
CA ASN A 125 -2.69 1.84 3.07
C ASN A 125 -2.85 0.32 3.25
N ARG A 126 -2.34 -0.27 4.33
CA ARG A 126 -2.54 -1.69 4.68
C ARG A 126 -3.53 -1.88 5.82
N VAL A 127 -3.98 -0.81 6.45
CA VAL A 127 -4.86 -0.90 7.61
C VAL A 127 -6.20 -1.43 7.16
N MET A 128 -6.67 -2.48 7.83
CA MET A 128 -8.00 -3.01 7.59
C MET A 128 -9.03 -1.90 7.78
N ASN A 129 -9.80 -1.56 6.74
CA ASN A 129 -10.82 -0.52 6.84
C ASN A 129 -11.94 -0.95 7.81
N ASP A 130 -12.66 0.02 8.38
CA ASP A 130 -13.64 -0.24 9.43
C ASP A 130 -14.76 -1.19 9.00
N GLN A 131 -15.24 -1.09 7.76
CA GLN A 131 -16.32 -1.96 7.27
C GLN A 131 -15.86 -3.42 7.19
N LEU A 132 -14.67 -3.66 6.64
CA LEU A 132 -14.06 -4.99 6.58
C LEU A 132 -13.73 -5.50 7.98
N PHE A 133 -13.23 -4.62 8.85
CA PHE A 133 -12.93 -4.95 10.24
C PHE A 133 -14.16 -5.39 11.02
N GLN A 134 -15.32 -4.73 10.85
CA GLN A 134 -16.55 -5.16 11.52
C GLN A 134 -17.01 -6.55 11.06
N THR A 135 -16.84 -6.88 9.78
CA THR A 135 -17.08 -8.24 9.27
C THR A 135 -16.13 -9.24 9.93
N PHE A 136 -14.83 -8.97 9.90
CA PHE A 136 -13.81 -9.81 10.52
C PHE A 136 -14.03 -9.98 12.04
N TYR A 137 -14.36 -8.91 12.75
CA TYR A 137 -14.66 -8.93 14.18
C TYR A 137 -15.86 -9.84 14.48
N LYS A 138 -16.90 -9.80 13.65
CA LYS A 138 -18.07 -10.66 13.78
C LYS A 138 -17.72 -12.13 13.56
N GLU A 139 -16.87 -12.44 12.58
CA GLU A 139 -16.36 -13.79 12.36
C GLU A 139 -15.56 -14.30 13.57
N MET A 140 -14.60 -13.50 14.05
CA MET A 140 -13.82 -13.79 15.26
C MET A 140 -14.69 -14.00 16.50
N LYS A 141 -15.76 -13.21 16.65
CA LYS A 141 -16.69 -13.33 17.77
C LYS A 141 -17.55 -14.59 17.69
N ASN A 142 -17.92 -15.01 16.49
CA ASN A 142 -18.78 -16.17 16.26
C ASN A 142 -18.01 -17.50 16.23
N GLU A 143 -16.69 -17.47 16.07
CA GLU A 143 -15.84 -18.66 16.09
C GLU A 143 -15.68 -19.18 17.54
N PRO A 144 -16.25 -20.36 17.87
CA PRO A 144 -16.22 -20.89 19.23
C PRO A 144 -14.82 -21.34 19.68
N PHE A 145 -13.96 -21.78 18.77
CA PHE A 145 -12.68 -22.39 19.14
C PHE A 145 -11.55 -21.36 19.14
N LYS A 146 -10.70 -21.41 20.18
CA LYS A 146 -9.55 -20.48 20.34
C LYS A 146 -8.55 -20.64 19.18
N ASP A 147 -8.23 -21.87 18.81
CA ASP A 147 -7.23 -22.16 17.79
C ASP A 147 -7.65 -21.63 16.42
N ASP A 148 -8.92 -21.75 16.07
CA ASP A 148 -9.45 -21.26 14.80
C ASP A 148 -9.57 -19.73 14.79
N ARG A 149 -9.93 -19.09 15.91
CA ARG A 149 -9.78 -17.63 16.07
C ARG A 149 -8.34 -17.18 15.83
N MET A 150 -7.36 -17.94 16.33
CA MET A 150 -5.95 -17.59 16.15
C MET A 150 -5.49 -17.74 14.69
N LYS A 151 -5.97 -18.77 13.98
CA LYS A 151 -5.73 -18.92 12.53
C LYS A 151 -6.34 -17.77 11.74
N LEU A 152 -7.58 -17.39 12.04
CA LEU A 152 -8.26 -16.24 11.41
C LEU A 152 -7.47 -14.95 11.64
N LEU A 153 -7.02 -14.70 12.86
CA LEU A 153 -6.21 -13.53 13.18
C LEU A 153 -4.88 -13.52 12.41
N ASN A 154 -4.14 -14.64 12.39
CA ASN A 154 -2.87 -14.72 11.68
C ASN A 154 -3.05 -14.54 10.16
N ALA A 155 -4.11 -15.10 9.58
CA ALA A 155 -4.45 -14.89 8.18
C ALA A 155 -4.71 -13.41 7.87
N ALA A 156 -5.45 -12.72 8.74
CA ALA A 156 -5.71 -11.29 8.58
C ALA A 156 -4.43 -10.44 8.73
N LEU A 157 -3.56 -10.76 9.69
CA LEU A 157 -2.28 -10.07 9.91
C LEU A 157 -1.28 -10.26 8.76
N ALA A 158 -1.39 -11.35 8.00
CA ALA A 158 -0.55 -11.57 6.82
C ALA A 158 -0.82 -10.54 5.72
N GLY A 159 -2.10 -10.14 5.53
CA GLY A 159 -2.52 -9.23 4.47
C GLY A 159 -2.72 -7.78 4.92
N SER A 160 -2.92 -7.53 6.22
CA SER A 160 -3.34 -6.22 6.71
C SER A 160 -2.64 -5.82 7.99
N ASP A 161 -2.53 -4.51 8.16
CA ASP A 161 -2.17 -3.85 9.41
C ASP A 161 -3.46 -3.46 10.18
N PHE A 162 -3.31 -3.11 11.46
CA PHE A 162 -4.44 -2.79 12.33
C PHE A 162 -4.16 -1.53 13.14
N THR A 163 -5.22 -0.87 13.60
CA THR A 163 -5.10 0.20 14.60
C THR A 163 -5.16 -0.36 16.02
N SER A 164 -4.68 0.41 16.98
CA SER A 164 -4.80 0.13 18.41
C SER A 164 -6.26 0.05 18.82
N ALA A 165 -7.14 0.87 18.21
CA ALA A 165 -8.58 0.81 18.44
C ALA A 165 -9.22 -0.50 17.95
N GLN A 166 -8.76 -1.05 16.83
CA GLN A 166 -9.21 -2.36 16.32
C GLN A 166 -8.68 -3.50 17.19
N CYS A 167 -7.40 -3.46 17.58
CA CYS A 167 -6.81 -4.41 18.52
C CYS A 167 -7.54 -4.40 19.88
N LEU A 168 -7.91 -3.22 20.36
CA LEU A 168 -8.70 -3.04 21.58
C LEU A 168 -10.04 -3.79 21.51
N GLN A 169 -10.73 -3.73 20.37
CA GLN A 169 -12.01 -4.45 20.18
C GLN A 169 -11.79 -5.97 20.21
N LEU A 170 -10.80 -6.48 19.47
CA LEU A 170 -10.49 -7.91 19.45
C LEU A 170 -10.07 -8.44 20.82
N THR A 171 -9.27 -7.67 21.55
CA THR A 171 -8.81 -8.03 22.90
C THR A 171 -10.00 -8.23 23.86
N LYS A 172 -11.07 -7.44 23.70
CA LYS A 172 -12.27 -7.54 24.54
C LYS A 172 -13.10 -8.81 24.30
N LEU A 173 -12.82 -9.57 23.23
CA LEU A 173 -13.41 -10.90 23.03
C LEU A 173 -12.90 -11.94 24.02
N TYR A 174 -11.79 -11.65 24.70
CA TYR A 174 -11.16 -12.56 25.66
C TYR A 174 -11.40 -12.08 27.09
N THR A 175 -11.64 -13.03 27.99
CA THR A 175 -11.94 -12.75 29.40
C THR A 175 -10.68 -12.67 30.25
N PHE A 176 -9.70 -13.54 30.00
CA PHE A 176 -8.50 -13.66 30.82
C PHE A 176 -7.34 -12.83 30.28
N ASP A 177 -6.56 -12.25 31.19
CA ASP A 177 -5.40 -11.42 30.85
C ASP A 177 -4.35 -12.19 30.03
N ASP A 178 -4.15 -13.49 30.29
CA ASP A 178 -3.18 -14.30 29.54
C ASP A 178 -3.53 -14.41 28.05
N ASP A 179 -4.81 -14.67 27.74
CA ASP A 179 -5.32 -14.71 26.36
C ASP A 179 -5.24 -13.32 25.71
N ARG A 180 -5.57 -12.26 26.46
CA ARG A 180 -5.46 -10.88 25.99
C ARG A 180 -4.01 -10.53 25.64
N MET A 181 -3.06 -10.86 26.50
CA MET A 181 -1.65 -10.62 26.27
C MET A 181 -1.11 -11.41 25.08
N GLU A 182 -1.56 -12.64 24.87
CA GLU A 182 -1.21 -13.45 23.71
C GLU A 182 -1.58 -12.74 22.40
N ILE A 183 -2.84 -12.31 22.28
CA ILE A 183 -3.35 -11.58 21.12
C ILE A 183 -2.63 -10.24 20.94
N MET A 184 -2.44 -9.48 22.03
CA MET A 184 -1.71 -8.21 21.99
C MET A 184 -0.31 -8.38 21.42
N LYS A 185 0.44 -9.40 21.85
CA LYS A 185 1.81 -9.67 21.38
C LYS A 185 1.85 -10.04 19.90
N ILE A 186 0.88 -10.82 19.44
CA ILE A 186 0.75 -11.24 18.03
C ILE A 186 0.42 -10.03 17.15
N MET A 187 -0.48 -9.15 17.62
CA MET A 187 -0.92 -7.98 16.84
C MET A 187 0.08 -6.84 16.86
N TYR A 188 0.81 -6.61 17.98
CA TYR A 188 1.67 -5.44 18.18
C TYR A 188 2.64 -5.11 17.03
N PRO A 189 3.30 -6.09 16.36
CA PRO A 189 4.14 -5.83 15.19
C PRO A 189 3.42 -5.13 14.02
N ARG A 190 2.12 -5.38 13.87
CA ARG A 190 1.25 -4.91 12.77
C ARG A 190 0.33 -3.77 13.19
N ILE A 191 0.60 -3.14 14.34
CA ILE A 191 -0.11 -1.93 14.78
C ILE A 191 0.55 -0.70 14.17
N VAL A 192 -0.25 0.16 13.54
CA VAL A 192 0.24 1.37 12.86
C VAL A 192 0.39 2.58 13.79
N ASP A 193 -0.43 2.69 14.82
CA ASP A 193 -0.54 3.78 15.79
C ASP A 193 -0.07 3.34 17.17
N LYS A 194 1.19 2.86 17.25
CA LYS A 194 1.77 2.26 18.48
C LYS A 194 1.74 3.21 19.67
N GLU A 195 1.77 4.52 19.44
CA GLU A 195 1.60 5.57 20.45
C GLU A 195 0.26 5.49 21.19
N ALA A 196 -0.78 4.94 20.56
CA ALA A 196 -2.10 4.75 21.16
C ALA A 196 -2.26 3.38 21.85
N PHE A 197 -1.26 2.48 21.75
CA PHE A 197 -1.37 1.10 22.22
C PHE A 197 -1.51 0.98 23.75
N PHE A 198 -1.17 2.02 24.52
CA PHE A 198 -1.44 2.06 25.97
C PHE A 198 -2.92 1.85 26.30
N THR A 199 -3.83 2.25 25.41
CA THR A 199 -5.28 2.03 25.55
C THR A 199 -5.63 0.54 25.55
N VAL A 200 -4.91 -0.27 24.76
CA VAL A 200 -5.06 -1.73 24.69
C VAL A 200 -4.53 -2.37 25.97
N ILE A 201 -3.34 -1.96 26.44
CA ILE A 201 -2.75 -2.43 27.72
C ILE A 201 -3.69 -2.17 28.90
N ASN A 202 -4.40 -1.05 28.89
CA ASN A 202 -5.34 -0.70 29.97
C ASN A 202 -6.54 -1.65 30.08
N THR A 203 -6.78 -2.52 29.10
CA THR A 203 -7.78 -3.59 29.23
C THR A 203 -7.34 -4.77 30.09
N LEU A 204 -6.04 -4.89 30.38
CA LEU A 204 -5.56 -5.91 31.32
C LEU A 204 -6.03 -5.55 32.72
N THR A 205 -6.41 -6.58 33.47
CA THR A 205 -6.98 -6.44 34.82
C THR A 205 -5.87 -6.29 35.85
N PHE A 206 -4.82 -7.13 35.75
CA PHE A 206 -3.75 -7.19 36.74
C PHE A 206 -2.59 -6.25 36.39
N SER A 207 -2.03 -5.60 37.41
CA SER A 207 -0.84 -4.76 37.27
C SER A 207 0.37 -5.53 36.72
N SER A 208 0.56 -6.76 37.16
CA SER A 208 1.62 -7.66 36.68
C SER A 208 1.50 -7.96 35.18
N SER A 209 0.29 -8.14 34.66
CA SER A 209 0.05 -8.31 33.21
C SER A 209 0.42 -7.03 32.43
N LYS A 210 0.05 -5.86 32.96
CA LYS A 210 0.38 -4.56 32.35
C LYS A 210 1.90 -4.35 32.28
N GLU A 211 2.60 -4.69 33.35
CA GLU A 211 4.07 -4.60 33.42
C GLU A 211 4.73 -5.52 32.39
N LYS A 212 4.34 -6.80 32.34
CA LYS A 212 4.82 -7.75 31.33
C LYS A 212 4.60 -7.26 29.89
N MET A 213 3.47 -6.64 29.59
CA MET A 213 3.22 -6.07 28.26
C MET A 213 4.06 -4.83 27.97
N LYS A 214 4.31 -3.96 28.96
CA LYS A 214 5.22 -2.83 28.80
C LYS A 214 6.65 -3.30 28.54
N ASP A 215 7.12 -4.31 29.28
CA ASP A 215 8.45 -4.90 29.08
C ASP A 215 8.61 -5.48 27.68
N PHE A 216 7.58 -6.20 27.21
CA PHE A 216 7.54 -6.70 25.83
C PHE A 216 7.67 -5.57 24.80
N ILE A 217 6.92 -4.48 24.96
CA ILE A 217 6.94 -3.33 24.05
C ILE A 217 8.31 -2.63 24.05
N ILE A 218 8.88 -2.39 25.24
CA ILE A 218 10.22 -1.78 25.39
C ILE A 218 11.27 -2.68 24.74
N GLY A 219 11.18 -4.00 24.92
CA GLY A 219 12.08 -4.97 24.29
C GLY A 219 11.94 -5.02 22.77
N TYR A 220 10.72 -4.82 22.26
CA TYR A 220 10.44 -4.83 20.82
C TYR A 220 11.02 -3.60 20.11
N GLY A 221 10.90 -2.40 20.70
CA GLY A 221 11.44 -1.15 20.11
C GLY A 221 12.97 -1.04 20.07
N LYS A 222 13.69 -2.00 20.67
CA LYS A 222 15.16 -2.07 20.66
C LYS A 222 15.72 -2.98 19.55
N ARG A 223 14.86 -3.66 18.77
CA ARG A 223 15.23 -4.52 17.64
C ARG A 223 15.03 -3.80 16.33
#